data_AF-A0A1X7A6F1-F1
#
_entry.id   AF-A0A1X7A6F1-F1
#
_cell.length_a   1.000
_cell.length_b   1.000
_cell.length_c   1.000
_cell.angle_alpha   90.00
_cell.angle_beta   90.00
_cell.angle_gamma   90.00
#
_symmetry.space_group_name_H-M   'P 1'
#
loop_
_entity.id
_entity.type
_entity.pdbx_description
1 polymer ?
#
loop_
_entity_poly.entity_id
_entity_poly.type
_entity_poly.pdbx_seq_one_letter_code
_entity_poly.pdbx_strand_id
1 'polypeptide(L)'
;MVASPMAELLFGHHEVLVPAKALINGRDIRLEPCHEITYLHLLLEQHEILNAGGGAPCESLLLGDMADTLMSEDLPEIRGLGQVGVRAARPILTYREARCIVGARIPAMTAKAL
;
A
#
# COMPACT_ATOMS: atom_id res chain seq x y z
N MET A 1 3.80 -1.82 1.15
CA MET A 1 4.39 -0.67 1.85
C MET A 1 5.85 -0.51 1.44
N VAL A 2 6.36 0.73 1.40
CA VAL A 2 7.78 1.02 1.12
C VAL A 2 8.32 1.92 2.23
N ALA A 3 9.43 1.51 2.84
CA ALA A 3 10.24 2.34 3.73
C ALA A 3 11.48 2.81 2.96
N SER A 4 11.68 4.12 2.83
CA SER A 4 12.78 4.68 2.04
C SER A 4 13.11 6.11 2.47
N PRO A 5 14.39 6.51 2.52
CA PRO A 5 14.73 7.92 2.74
C PRO A 5 14.21 8.84 1.62
N MET A 6 13.97 8.32 0.41
CA MET A 6 13.32 9.09 -0.65
C MET A 6 11.85 9.36 -0.35
N ALA A 7 11.18 8.49 0.40
CA ALA A 7 9.81 8.73 0.84
C ALA A 7 9.77 9.89 1.85
N GLU A 8 10.73 9.93 2.76
CA GLU A 8 10.89 11.04 3.70
C GLU A 8 11.22 12.35 2.97
N LEU A 9 12.18 12.31 2.05
CA LEU A 9 12.59 13.50 1.30
C LEU A 9 11.48 14.09 0.44
N LEU A 10 10.72 13.26 -0.28
CA LEU A 10 9.73 13.73 -1.26
C LEU A 10 8.34 13.93 -0.66
N PHE A 11 7.99 13.20 0.41
CA PHE A 11 6.64 13.16 0.95
C PHE A 11 6.58 13.40 2.46
N GLY A 12 7.70 13.59 3.15
CA GLY A 12 7.75 13.88 4.59
C GLY A 12 7.42 12.68 5.48
N HIS A 13 7.46 11.45 4.95
CA HIS A 13 7.11 10.24 5.70
C HIS A 13 8.12 9.11 5.43
N HIS A 14 8.60 8.47 6.50
CA HIS A 14 9.56 7.36 6.38
C HIS A 14 8.96 6.11 5.70
N GLU A 15 7.64 5.93 5.82
CA GLU A 15 6.90 4.79 5.27
C GLU A 15 5.65 5.26 4.54
N VAL A 16 5.40 4.66 3.38
CA VAL A 16 4.23 4.95 2.54
C VAL A 16 3.63 3.68 1.95
N LEU A 17 2.32 3.73 1.70
CA LEU A 17 1.62 2.73 0.92
C LEU A 17 1.73 3.08 -0.57
N VAL A 18 1.99 2.07 -1.39
CA VAL A 18 2.12 2.22 -2.84
C VAL A 18 1.33 1.11 -3.53
N PRO A 19 0.76 1.36 -4.72
CA PRO A 19 0.11 0.33 -5.50
C PRO A 19 1.10 -0.81 -5.79
N ALA A 20 0.71 -2.06 -5.58
CA ALA A 20 1.58 -3.22 -5.81
C ALA A 20 2.20 -3.24 -7.22
N LYS A 21 1.45 -2.81 -8.25
CA LYS A 21 1.95 -2.67 -9.62
C LYS A 21 3.12 -1.69 -9.78
N ALA A 22 3.26 -0.71 -8.89
CA ALA A 22 4.39 0.22 -8.92
C ALA A 22 5.71 -0.47 -8.54
N LEU A 23 5.63 -1.56 -7.76
CA LEU A 23 6.77 -2.36 -7.30
C LEU A 23 7.36 -3.27 -8.38
N ILE A 24 6.63 -3.54 -9.46
CA ILE A 24 7.12 -4.37 -10.57
C ILE A 24 8.39 -3.74 -11.13
N ASN A 25 9.47 -4.51 -11.14
CA ASN A 25 10.81 -4.02 -11.48
C ASN A 25 11.62 -4.97 -12.38
N GLY A 26 11.01 -6.07 -12.84
CA GLY A 26 11.63 -7.04 -13.73
C GLY A 26 12.77 -7.85 -13.10
N ARG A 27 13.01 -7.73 -11.79
CA ARG A 27 14.07 -8.43 -11.07
C ARG A 27 13.50 -9.34 -10.00
N ASP A 28 12.97 -8.76 -8.92
CA ASP A 28 12.47 -9.48 -7.75
C ASP A 28 10.94 -9.44 -7.61
N ILE A 29 10.28 -8.44 -8.18
CA ILE A 29 8.82 -8.31 -8.20
C ILE A 29 8.34 -8.31 -9.66
N ARG A 30 7.52 -9.31 -9.99
CA ARG A 30 7.07 -9.61 -11.36
C ARG A 30 5.57 -9.96 -11.35
N LEU A 31 4.94 -9.81 -12.51
CA LEU A 31 3.61 -10.35 -12.74
C LEU A 31 3.73 -11.81 -13.14
N GLU A 32 3.01 -12.67 -12.44
CA GLU A 32 2.96 -14.10 -12.72
C GLU A 32 1.51 -14.51 -13.01
N PRO A 33 1.27 -15.42 -13.98
CA PRO A 33 -0.05 -15.98 -14.21
C PRO A 33 -0.60 -16.65 -12.95
N CYS A 34 -1.85 -16.37 -12.62
CA CYS A 34 -2.54 -16.97 -11.49
C CYS A 34 -3.90 -17.51 -11.97
N HIS A 35 -4.15 -18.80 -11.74
CA HIS A 35 -5.36 -19.48 -12.24
C HIS A 35 -6.62 -19.03 -11.48
N GLU A 36 -6.49 -18.78 -10.18
CA GLU A 36 -7.61 -18.43 -9.31
C GLU A 36 -7.13 -17.47 -8.22
N ILE A 37 -7.94 -16.46 -7.93
CA ILE A 37 -7.68 -15.48 -6.87
C ILE A 37 -8.93 -15.35 -6.01
N THR A 38 -8.77 -15.50 -4.70
CA THR A 38 -9.81 -15.21 -3.71
C THR A 38 -9.54 -13.84 -3.10
N TYR A 39 -10.50 -12.92 -3.20
CA TYR A 39 -10.42 -11.60 -2.57
C TYR A 39 -11.14 -11.64 -1.22
N LEU A 40 -10.41 -11.31 -0.16
CA LEU A 40 -10.95 -11.16 1.19
C LEU A 40 -10.89 -9.69 1.59
N HIS A 41 -12.05 -9.10 1.84
CA HIS A 41 -12.16 -7.72 2.34
C HIS A 41 -12.22 -7.75 3.88
N LEU A 42 -11.17 -7.28 4.53
CA LEU A 42 -11.09 -7.20 5.99
C LEU A 42 -11.36 -5.77 6.44
N LEU A 43 -12.55 -5.50 6.97
CA LEU A 43 -12.89 -4.21 7.56
C LEU A 43 -12.60 -4.24 9.06
N LEU A 44 -11.78 -3.29 9.53
CA LEU A 44 -11.40 -3.11 10.93
C LEU A 44 -11.83 -1.72 11.40
N GLU A 45 -11.88 -1.50 12.72
CA GLU A 45 -12.25 -0.20 13.31
C GLU A 45 -11.45 0.96 12.71
N GLN A 46 -10.16 0.74 12.49
CA GLN A 46 -9.24 1.64 11.82
C GLN A 46 -8.59 0.93 10.64
N HIS A 47 -8.13 1.69 9.65
CA HIS A 47 -7.32 1.10 8.60
C HIS A 47 -5.98 0.66 9.20
N GLU A 48 -5.62 -0.59 8.99
CA GLU A 48 -4.39 -1.16 9.54
C GLU A 48 -3.53 -1.83 8.47
N ILE A 49 -2.26 -2.01 8.81
CA ILE A 49 -1.31 -2.76 8.00
C ILE A 49 -1.20 -4.16 8.59
N LEU A 50 -1.50 -5.15 7.78
CA LEU A 50 -1.55 -6.55 8.15
C LEU A 50 -0.35 -7.31 7.56
N ASN A 51 0.07 -8.37 8.25
CA ASN A 51 1.07 -9.28 7.74
C ASN A 51 0.38 -10.49 7.08
N ALA A 52 0.55 -10.65 5.77
CA ALA A 52 -0.09 -11.72 5.00
C ALA A 52 0.61 -13.10 5.13
N GLY A 53 1.32 -13.36 6.22
CA GLY A 53 2.01 -14.64 6.50
C GLY A 53 3.28 -14.90 5.66
N GLY A 54 3.42 -14.25 4.50
CA GLY A 54 4.59 -14.35 3.61
C GLY A 54 5.61 -13.22 3.76
N GLY A 55 5.50 -12.36 4.77
CA GLY A 55 6.43 -11.26 5.05
C GLY A 55 6.21 -9.98 4.22
N ALA A 56 5.27 -9.99 3.27
CA ALA A 56 4.84 -8.77 2.59
C ALA A 56 3.67 -8.12 3.36
N PRO A 57 3.79 -6.83 3.75
CA PRO A 57 2.68 -6.12 4.39
C PRO A 57 1.57 -5.81 3.37
N CYS A 58 0.33 -6.10 3.74
CA CYS A 58 -0.87 -5.67 3.05
C CYS A 58 -1.68 -4.72 3.94
N GLU A 59 -2.73 -4.11 3.39
CA GLU A 59 -3.62 -3.22 4.14
C GLU A 59 -4.99 -3.86 4.37
N SER A 60 -5.66 -3.50 5.47
CA SER A 60 -7.09 -3.75 5.64
C SER A 60 -7.89 -2.90 4.65
N LEU A 61 -9.20 -3.14 4.55
CA LEU A 61 -10.07 -2.31 3.71
C LEU A 61 -10.06 -0.86 4.23
N LEU A 62 -9.70 0.09 3.35
CA LEU A 62 -9.86 1.53 3.57
C LEU A 62 -11.22 1.94 3.02
N LEU A 63 -12.16 2.31 3.89
CA LEU A 63 -13.44 2.85 3.44
C LEU A 63 -13.26 4.30 2.98
N GLY A 64 -13.48 4.55 1.71
CA GLY A 64 -13.44 5.86 1.07
C GLY A 64 -14.11 5.78 -0.30
N ASP A 65 -13.96 6.81 -1.13
CA ASP A 65 -14.70 6.94 -2.40
C ASP A 65 -14.66 5.67 -3.29
N MET A 66 -13.52 4.97 -3.34
CA MET A 66 -13.38 3.72 -4.12
C MET A 66 -14.04 2.51 -3.45
N ALA A 67 -14.03 2.43 -2.11
CA ALA A 67 -14.64 1.31 -1.41
C ALA A 67 -16.17 1.38 -1.47
N ASP A 68 -16.75 2.58 -1.35
CA ASP A 68 -18.20 2.77 -1.50
C ASP A 68 -18.69 2.30 -2.88
N THR A 69 -17.87 2.51 -3.93
CA THR A 69 -18.17 2.04 -5.30
C THR A 69 -18.14 0.51 -5.42
N LEU A 70 -17.20 -0.15 -4.74
CA LEU A 70 -17.07 -1.62 -4.75
C LEU A 70 -18.10 -2.32 -3.86
N MET A 71 -18.59 -1.63 -2.83
CA MET A 71 -19.53 -2.16 -1.84
C MET A 71 -20.99 -1.84 -2.16
N SER A 72 -21.28 -0.94 -3.13
CA SER A 72 -22.63 -0.46 -3.42
C SER A 72 -23.56 -1.50 -4.05
N GLU A 73 -23.05 -2.61 -4.60
CA GLU A 73 -23.88 -3.59 -5.31
C GLU A 73 -24.30 -4.81 -4.46
N ASP A 74 -23.52 -5.24 -3.45
CA ASP A 74 -23.69 -6.61 -2.91
C ASP A 74 -23.77 -6.79 -1.37
N LEU A 75 -23.55 -5.75 -0.53
CA LEU A 75 -23.36 -5.98 0.92
C LEU A 75 -24.17 -5.02 1.81
N PRO A 76 -25.46 -5.34 2.11
CA PRO A 76 -26.31 -4.50 2.96
C PRO A 76 -25.78 -4.36 4.40
N GLU A 77 -24.95 -5.29 4.90
CA GLU A 77 -24.39 -5.23 6.26
C GLU A 77 -23.37 -4.10 6.47
N ILE A 78 -22.81 -3.55 5.39
CA ILE A 78 -21.80 -2.47 5.44
C ILE A 78 -22.48 -1.08 5.41
N ARG A 79 -23.77 -1.03 5.05
CA ARG A 79 -24.57 0.21 4.95
C ARG A 79 -24.78 0.80 6.35
N GLY A 80 -23.97 1.80 6.69
CA GLY A 80 -23.98 2.47 8.00
C GLY A 80 -22.62 2.51 8.71
N LEU A 81 -21.61 1.82 8.18
CA LEU A 81 -20.24 1.82 8.72
C LEU A 81 -19.41 3.04 8.29
N GLY A 82 -20.04 4.13 7.84
CA GLY A 82 -19.40 5.24 7.10
C GLY A 82 -18.31 6.05 7.84
N GLN A 83 -17.93 5.67 9.07
CA GLN A 83 -16.78 6.25 9.78
C GLN A 83 -15.71 5.22 10.15
N VAL A 84 -15.94 3.94 9.87
CA VAL A 84 -15.02 2.85 10.20
C VAL A 84 -13.94 2.78 9.15
N GLY A 85 -12.68 2.68 9.57
CA GLY A 85 -11.58 2.45 8.63
C GLY A 85 -11.44 3.50 7.53
N VAL A 86 -11.84 4.76 7.75
CA VAL A 86 -11.83 5.83 6.73
C VAL A 86 -10.52 6.62 6.63
N ARG A 87 -9.63 6.46 7.62
CA ARG A 87 -8.32 7.12 7.65
C ARG A 87 -7.24 6.08 7.41
N ALA A 88 -6.45 6.27 6.36
CA ALA A 88 -5.34 5.39 6.04
C ALA A 88 -4.28 5.36 7.17
N ALA A 89 -3.77 4.16 7.47
CA ALA A 89 -2.68 3.92 8.42
C ALA A 89 -1.38 4.65 8.04
N ARG A 90 -1.17 4.84 6.74
CA ARG A 90 -0.01 5.51 6.15
C ARG A 90 -0.46 6.34 4.95
N PRO A 91 0.31 7.36 4.54
CA PRO A 91 0.05 8.05 3.30
C PRO A 91 0.07 7.08 2.12
N ILE A 92 -0.92 7.21 1.25
CA ILE A 92 -1.06 6.38 0.05
C ILE A 92 -0.59 7.22 -1.13
N LEU A 93 0.46 6.75 -1.81
CA LEU A 93 0.95 7.38 -3.02
C LEU A 93 0.19 6.88 -4.23
N THR A 94 -0.02 7.76 -5.20
CA THR A 94 -0.42 7.36 -6.54
C THR A 94 0.67 6.51 -7.21
N TYR A 95 0.30 5.82 -8.29
CA TYR A 95 1.29 5.10 -9.09
C TYR A 95 2.46 5.99 -9.53
N ARG A 96 2.19 7.23 -9.97
CA ARG A 96 3.22 8.14 -10.48
C ARG A 96 4.18 8.58 -9.37
N GLU A 97 3.66 8.93 -8.21
CA GLU A 97 4.46 9.28 -7.02
C GLU A 97 5.29 8.09 -6.53
N ALA A 98 4.69 6.90 -6.47
CA ALA A 98 5.40 5.68 -6.09
C ALA A 98 6.59 5.41 -7.02
N ARG A 99 6.47 5.66 -8.33
CA ARG A 99 7.57 5.49 -9.28
C ARG A 99 8.76 6.43 -9.04
N CYS A 100 8.60 7.53 -8.31
CA CYS A 100 9.71 8.41 -7.94
C CYS A 100 10.61 7.80 -6.86
N ILE A 101 10.10 6.86 -6.06
CA ILE A 101 10.82 6.28 -4.91
C ILE A 101 11.11 4.79 -5.08
N VAL A 102 10.27 4.07 -5.82
CA VAL A 102 10.46 2.65 -6.11
C VAL A 102 11.56 2.49 -7.16
N GLY A 103 12.69 1.90 -6.75
CA GLY A 103 13.86 1.72 -7.61
C GLY A 103 14.81 2.93 -7.65
N ALA A 104 14.50 4.01 -6.92
CA ALA A 104 15.44 5.11 -6.71
C ALA A 104 16.65 4.60 -5.92
N ARG A 105 17.83 4.61 -6.54
CA ARG A 105 19.08 4.32 -5.85
C ARG A 105 19.55 5.58 -5.15
N ILE A 106 19.49 5.61 -3.82
CA ILE A 106 20.33 6.53 -3.06
C ILE A 106 21.75 5.95 -3.14
N PRO A 107 22.74 6.70 -3.68
CA PRO A 107 24.12 6.24 -3.65
C PRO A 107 24.52 5.98 -2.19
N ALA A 108 25.14 4.84 -1.93
CA ALA A 108 25.63 4.52 -0.59
C ALA A 108 26.51 5.68 -0.10
N MET A 109 26.17 6.28 1.05
CA MET A 109 27.04 7.24 1.70
C MET A 109 28.35 6.52 2.01
N THR A 110 29.41 6.86 1.27
CA THR A 110 30.76 6.42 1.60
C THR A 110 31.12 7.12 2.90
N ALA A 111 31.05 6.41 4.02
CA ALA A 111 31.64 6.86 5.26
C ALA A 111 33.14 7.02 5.01
N LYS A 112 33.60 8.24 4.78
CA LYS A 112 35.03 8.56 4.89
C LYS A 112 35.40 8.34 6.34
N ALA A 113 36.14 7.27 6.61
CA ALA A 113 36.89 7.11 7.83
C ALA A 113 37.79 8.34 7.99
N LEU A 114 37.63 9.03 9.13
CA LEU A 114 38.58 10.00 9.66
C LEU A 114 39.84 9.27 10.11
#